data_AF-A0A7X3AUQ8-F1
#
_entry.id   AF-A0A7X3AUQ8-F1
#
_cell.length_a   1.000
_cell.length_b   1.000
_cell.length_c   1.000
_cell.angle_alpha   90.00
_cell.angle_beta   90.00
_cell.angle_gamma   90.00
#
_symmetry.space_group_name_H-M   'P 1'
#
loop_
_entity.id
_entity.type
_entity.pdbx_description
1 polymer ?
#
loop_
_entity_poly.entity_id
_entity_poly.type
_entity_poly.pdbx_seq_one_letter_code
_entity_poly.pdbx_strand_id
1 'polypeptide(L)'
;MAAESLSPTITIDRVQVLSNHMVWDQATGKDGGALEGTGGKSHPAVATLTNLQITATGASFYCDGLMDRLHATVILADGTEVENRGGGGSRMEDGGWYVSFDWPVPLDVTDIVAIRFGDAEIPLN
;
A
#
# COMPACT_ATOMS: atom_id res chain seq x y z
N MET A 1 16.21 -32.60 10.76
CA MET A 1 15.30 -31.54 11.21
C MET A 1 15.41 -30.42 10.20
N ALA A 2 14.43 -30.26 9.32
CA ALA A 2 14.42 -29.14 8.39
C ALA A 2 14.03 -27.90 9.22
N ALA A 3 14.95 -26.95 9.37
CA ALA A 3 14.56 -25.62 9.79
C ALA A 3 13.68 -25.08 8.66
N GLU A 4 12.37 -24.97 8.92
CA GLU A 4 11.46 -24.20 8.09
C GLU A 4 12.08 -22.80 8.04
N SER A 5 12.76 -22.47 6.94
CA SER A 5 13.25 -21.11 6.70
C SER A 5 12.01 -20.26 6.53
N LEU A 6 11.54 -19.70 7.65
CA LEU A 6 10.55 -18.65 7.64
C LEU A 6 11.16 -17.52 6.83
N SER A 7 10.64 -17.33 5.61
CA SER A 7 11.04 -16.21 4.78
C SER A 7 10.87 -14.93 5.61
N PRO A 8 11.91 -14.09 5.72
CA PRO A 8 11.83 -12.86 6.48
C PRO A 8 10.61 -12.04 6.03
N THR A 9 9.90 -11.45 7.00
CA THR A 9 8.74 -10.60 6.76
C THR A 9 8.88 -9.35 7.62
N ILE A 10 8.84 -8.18 7.00
CA ILE A 10 8.78 -6.90 7.71
C ILE A 10 7.31 -6.64 8.05
N THR A 11 7.02 -6.24 9.29
CA THR A 11 5.65 -5.92 9.72
C THR A 11 5.61 -4.56 10.38
N ILE A 12 4.70 -3.70 9.92
CA ILE A 12 4.36 -2.43 10.56
C ILE A 12 2.92 -2.52 11.04
N ASP A 13 2.72 -2.39 12.35
CA ASP A 13 1.38 -2.44 12.97
C ASP A 13 0.44 -1.38 12.39
N ARG A 14 0.95 -0.15 12.26
CA ARG A 14 0.16 0.98 11.78
C ARG A 14 1.05 2.08 11.20
N VAL A 15 0.61 2.64 10.08
CA VAL A 15 1.24 3.82 9.46
C VAL A 15 0.18 4.68 8.78
N GLN A 16 0.37 6.00 8.86
CA GLN A 16 -0.47 6.95 8.15
C GLN A 16 0.22 7.41 6.88
N VAL A 17 -0.47 7.31 5.75
CA VAL A 17 0.02 7.74 4.44
C VAL A 17 -0.82 8.92 4.00
N LEU A 18 -0.15 10.07 3.82
CA LEU A 18 -0.75 11.23 3.21
C LEU A 18 -0.81 11.00 1.69
N SER A 19 -2.01 11.05 1.13
CA SER A 19 -2.19 10.97 -0.32
C SER A 19 -2.83 12.26 -0.84
N ASN A 20 -2.10 12.94 -1.72
CA ASN A 20 -2.61 14.09 -2.48
C ASN A 20 -3.48 13.67 -3.68
N HIS A 21 -3.71 12.36 -3.87
CA HIS A 21 -4.41 11.78 -5.02
C HIS A 21 -5.66 10.98 -4.63
N MET A 22 -6.25 11.21 -3.46
CA MET A 22 -7.49 10.53 -3.05
C MET A 22 -8.71 11.14 -3.78
N VAL A 23 -9.28 10.37 -4.71
CA VAL A 23 -10.61 10.63 -5.31
C VAL A 23 -11.49 9.40 -5.12
N TRP A 24 -12.29 9.42 -4.06
CA TRP A 24 -13.54 8.68 -3.99
C TRP A 24 -14.44 9.33 -2.93
N ASP A 25 -15.75 9.10 -3.00
CA ASP A 25 -16.72 9.61 -2.04
C ASP A 25 -17.44 8.44 -1.36
N GLN A 26 -17.21 8.30 -0.05
CA GLN A 26 -17.74 7.21 0.77
C GLN A 26 -19.28 7.20 0.80
N ALA A 27 -19.93 8.35 0.56
CA ALA A 27 -21.38 8.46 0.61
C ALA A 27 -22.08 7.85 -0.61
N THR A 28 -21.39 7.73 -1.75
CA THR A 28 -22.03 7.41 -3.04
C THR A 28 -21.69 6.05 -3.63
N GLY A 29 -20.60 5.40 -3.19
CA GLY A 29 -20.28 4.01 -3.58
C GLY A 29 -20.07 3.82 -5.10
N LYS A 30 -19.70 4.87 -5.85
CA LYS A 30 -19.41 4.82 -7.29
C LYS A 30 -17.95 5.15 -7.59
N ASP A 31 -17.38 4.47 -8.61
CA ASP A 31 -16.12 4.84 -9.27
C ASP A 31 -16.08 6.33 -9.44
N GLY A 32 -15.19 6.97 -8.69
CA GLY A 32 -14.99 8.40 -8.59
C GLY A 32 -14.49 8.96 -9.92
N GLY A 33 -15.31 8.85 -10.96
CA GLY A 33 -15.40 9.92 -11.93
C GLY A 33 -15.60 11.20 -11.13
N ALA A 34 -14.73 12.18 -11.42
CA ALA A 34 -14.67 13.47 -10.76
C ALA A 34 -16.04 13.88 -10.23
N LEU A 35 -16.13 14.08 -8.91
CA LEU A 35 -17.33 14.63 -8.25
C LEU A 35 -17.89 15.76 -9.12
N GLU A 36 -18.97 15.48 -9.85
CA GLU A 36 -19.56 16.45 -10.77
C GLU A 36 -20.02 17.64 -9.93
N GLY A 37 -19.28 18.74 -10.02
CA GLY A 37 -19.54 19.98 -9.29
C GLY A 37 -18.40 20.49 -8.40
N THR A 38 -17.32 19.73 -8.12
CA THR A 38 -16.19 20.23 -7.29
C THR A 38 -14.93 20.62 -8.06
N GLY A 39 -14.93 20.50 -9.39
CA GLY A 39 -13.80 20.92 -10.23
C GLY A 39 -12.52 20.12 -9.97
N GLY A 40 -12.62 18.80 -9.79
CA GLY A 40 -11.47 17.90 -9.85
C GLY A 40 -10.36 18.18 -8.84
N LYS A 41 -10.69 18.69 -7.66
CA LYS A 41 -9.71 18.92 -6.60
C LYS A 41 -9.51 17.63 -5.81
N SER A 42 -8.35 17.00 -5.98
CA SER A 42 -7.87 15.99 -5.04
C SER A 42 -7.84 16.62 -3.64
N HIS A 43 -8.53 16.00 -2.69
CA HIS A 43 -8.44 16.45 -1.30
C HIS A 43 -7.26 15.71 -0.66
N PRO A 44 -6.38 16.40 0.09
CA PRO A 44 -5.38 15.70 0.88
C PRO A 44 -6.14 14.82 1.85
N ALA A 45 -5.99 13.52 1.71
CA ALA A 45 -6.61 12.59 2.62
C ALA A 45 -5.57 11.61 3.13
N VAL A 46 -5.77 11.22 4.38
CA VAL A 46 -4.85 10.38 5.14
C VAL A 46 -5.45 8.99 5.14
N ALA A 47 -4.74 8.03 4.52
CA ALA A 47 -5.06 6.62 4.65
C ALA A 47 -4.34 6.07 5.88
N THR A 48 -5.04 5.34 6.73
CA THR A 48 -4.40 4.57 7.80
C THR A 48 -4.21 3.14 7.30
N LEU A 49 -2.95 2.73 7.12
CA LEU A 49 -2.61 1.34 6.87
C LEU A 49 -2.35 0.65 8.20
N THR A 50 -2.90 -0.54 8.38
CA THR A 50 -2.65 -1.40 9.53
C THR A 50 -2.23 -2.79 9.10
N ASN A 51 -1.44 -3.44 9.95
CA ASN A 51 -0.86 -4.76 9.69
C ASN A 51 -0.18 -4.82 8.30
N LEU A 52 0.67 -3.83 8.00
CA LEU A 52 1.44 -3.82 6.77
C LEU A 52 2.53 -4.89 6.84
N GLN A 53 2.42 -5.88 5.98
CA GLN A 53 3.35 -6.99 5.86
C GLN A 53 4.07 -6.88 4.53
N ILE A 54 5.40 -6.95 4.55
CA ILE A 54 6.25 -6.93 3.36
C ILE A 54 7.05 -8.23 3.34
N THR A 55 6.90 -8.96 2.24
CA THR A 55 7.49 -10.27 2.01
C THR A 55 8.35 -10.24 0.75
N ALA A 56 9.06 -11.33 0.48
CA ALA A 56 9.87 -11.48 -0.72
C ALA A 56 9.04 -11.37 -2.02
N THR A 57 7.74 -11.67 -2.00
CA THR A 57 6.90 -11.71 -3.21
C THR A 57 5.89 -10.59 -3.29
N GLY A 58 5.64 -9.87 -2.21
CA GLY A 58 4.61 -8.84 -2.19
C GLY A 58 4.47 -8.11 -0.87
N ALA A 59 3.50 -7.22 -0.82
CA ALA A 59 3.06 -6.57 0.40
C ALA A 59 1.55 -6.73 0.60
N SER A 60 1.09 -6.75 1.84
CA SER A 60 -0.33 -6.73 2.18
C SER A 60 -0.59 -5.85 3.40
N PHE A 61 -1.78 -5.29 3.47
CA PHE A 61 -2.21 -4.45 4.60
C PHE A 61 -3.72 -4.30 4.62
N TYR A 62 -4.24 -3.86 5.76
CA TYR A 62 -5.57 -3.31 5.85
C TYR A 62 -5.52 -1.79 5.73
N CYS A 63 -6.51 -1.18 5.11
CA CYS A 63 -6.64 0.27 5.09
C CYS A 63 -8.05 0.72 5.47
N ASP A 64 -8.08 1.71 6.36
CA ASP A 64 -9.26 2.50 6.69
C ASP A 64 -9.12 3.83 5.93
N GLY A 65 -9.88 3.97 4.84
CA GLY A 65 -9.81 5.09 3.92
C GLY A 65 -9.77 4.70 2.45
N LEU A 66 -9.90 5.70 1.57
CA LEU A 66 -9.94 5.54 0.13
C LEU A 66 -8.54 5.43 -0.45
N MET A 67 -8.18 4.30 -1.04
CA MET A 67 -6.93 4.18 -1.80
C MET A 67 -7.29 4.09 -3.28
N ASP A 68 -7.29 5.24 -3.98
CA ASP A 68 -7.23 5.18 -5.45
C ASP A 68 -5.80 4.81 -5.85
N ARG A 69 -5.69 3.70 -6.60
CA ARG A 69 -4.51 3.32 -7.41
C ARG A 69 -3.14 3.59 -6.79
N LEU A 70 -2.98 3.31 -5.50
CA LEU A 70 -1.66 3.41 -4.88
C LEU A 70 -0.81 2.26 -5.38
N HIS A 71 0.21 2.60 -6.16
CA HIS A 71 1.33 1.71 -6.43
C HIS A 71 2.22 1.69 -5.18
N ALA A 72 2.69 0.50 -4.84
CA ALA A 72 3.69 0.30 -3.81
C ALA A 72 5.05 0.15 -4.49
N THR A 73 6.00 0.97 -4.09
CA THR A 73 7.39 0.88 -4.53
C THR A 73 8.25 0.54 -3.33
N VAL A 74 9.00 -0.55 -3.36
CA VAL A 74 10.01 -0.81 -2.35
C VAL A 74 11.36 -0.27 -2.79
N ILE A 75 12.12 0.26 -1.84
CA ILE A 75 13.43 0.85 -2.05
C ILE A 75 14.44 -0.08 -1.37
N LEU A 76 15.39 -0.56 -2.16
CA LEU A 76 16.46 -1.46 -1.75
C LEU A 76 17.67 -0.68 -1.21
N ALA A 77 18.57 -1.35 -0.50
CA ALA A 77 19.72 -0.72 0.17
C ALA A 77 20.71 -0.09 -0.82
N ASP A 78 20.80 -0.65 -2.03
CA ASP A 78 21.56 -0.09 -3.16
C ASP A 78 20.86 1.11 -3.84
N GLY A 79 19.65 1.47 -3.39
CA GLY A 79 18.83 2.56 -3.95
C GLY A 79 17.95 2.12 -5.13
N THR A 80 17.93 0.83 -5.48
CA THR A 80 17.04 0.30 -6.52
C THR A 80 15.57 0.42 -6.07
N GLU A 81 14.73 0.95 -6.96
CA GLU A 81 13.29 1.06 -6.74
C GLU A 81 12.54 -0.05 -7.50
N VAL A 82 11.71 -0.81 -6.80
CA VAL A 82 10.88 -1.87 -7.38
C VAL A 82 9.41 -1.56 -7.15
N GLU A 83 8.71 -1.15 -8.21
CA GLU A 83 7.27 -0.95 -8.19
C GLU A 83 6.52 -2.28 -8.32
N ASN A 84 5.38 -2.42 -7.64
CA ASN A 84 4.50 -3.57 -7.78
C ASN A 84 3.97 -3.72 -9.21
N ARG A 85 3.76 -4.96 -9.65
CA ARG A 85 3.23 -5.26 -10.98
C ARG A 85 1.70 -5.31 -11.04
N GLY A 86 1.06 -5.30 -9.88
CA GLY A 86 -0.38 -5.36 -9.73
C GLY A 86 -0.75 -5.63 -8.29
N GLY A 87 -2.04 -5.77 -8.05
CA GLY A 87 -2.57 -6.05 -6.74
C GLY A 87 -4.05 -6.39 -6.76
N GLY A 88 -4.51 -6.94 -5.67
CA GLY A 88 -5.91 -7.21 -5.39
C GLY A 88 -6.35 -6.42 -4.17
N GLY A 89 -7.63 -6.04 -4.15
CA GLY A 89 -8.25 -5.40 -3.01
C GLY A 89 -9.63 -5.99 -2.78
N SER A 90 -9.96 -6.23 -1.51
CA SER A 90 -11.28 -6.72 -1.11
C SER A 90 -11.82 -5.84 0.01
N ARG A 91 -13.08 -5.42 -0.12
CA ARG A 91 -13.78 -4.69 0.93
C ARG A 91 -14.15 -5.65 2.06
N MET A 92 -13.91 -5.23 3.29
CA MET A 92 -14.28 -5.94 4.51
C MET A 92 -15.67 -5.51 5.00
N GLU A 93 -16.29 -6.34 5.85
CA GLU A 93 -17.64 -6.09 6.40
C GLU A 93 -17.72 -4.79 7.21
N ASP A 94 -16.65 -4.42 7.92
CA ASP A 94 -16.54 -3.19 8.72
C ASP A 94 -16.40 -1.92 7.86
N GLY A 95 -16.25 -2.07 6.54
CA GLY A 95 -16.10 -0.96 5.61
C GLY A 95 -14.65 -0.60 5.26
N GLY A 96 -13.67 -1.12 6.02
CA GLY A 96 -12.25 -1.10 5.66
C GLY A 96 -11.93 -2.01 4.46
N TRP A 97 -10.69 -1.95 3.99
CA TRP A 97 -10.21 -2.74 2.85
C TRP A 97 -9.01 -3.59 3.24
N TYR A 98 -8.91 -4.76 2.64
CA TYR A 98 -7.66 -5.52 2.57
C TYR A 98 -7.06 -5.33 1.18
N VAL A 99 -5.77 -5.01 1.11
CA VAL A 99 -5.04 -4.80 -0.14
C VAL A 99 -3.80 -5.66 -0.13
N SER A 100 -3.47 -6.23 -1.29
CA SER A 100 -2.27 -7.00 -1.51
C SER A 100 -1.64 -6.64 -2.85
N PHE A 101 -0.32 -6.48 -2.87
CA PHE A 101 0.50 -6.20 -4.05
C PHE A 101 1.48 -7.34 -4.30
N ASP A 102 1.79 -7.55 -5.59
CA ASP A 102 2.78 -8.53 -6.03
C ASP A 102 3.99 -7.80 -6.64
N TRP A 103 5.19 -8.21 -6.22
CA TRP A 103 6.43 -7.70 -6.79
C TRP A 103 6.70 -8.36 -8.15
N PRO A 104 7.24 -7.63 -9.14
CA PRO A 104 7.54 -8.19 -10.45
C PRO A 104 8.56 -9.34 -10.40
N VAL A 105 9.42 -9.35 -9.37
CA VAL A 105 10.41 -10.39 -9.08
C VAL A 105 10.52 -10.59 -7.57
N PRO A 106 10.89 -11.79 -7.09
CA PRO A 106 11.19 -11.99 -5.68
C PRO A 106 12.34 -11.11 -5.20
N LEU A 107 12.16 -10.48 -4.05
CA LEU A 107 13.12 -9.56 -3.44
C LEU A 107 13.75 -10.16 -2.19
N ASP A 108 14.98 -9.74 -1.90
CA ASP A 108 15.59 -10.02 -0.61
C ASP A 108 15.03 -9.02 0.42
N VAL A 109 14.25 -9.52 1.37
CA VAL A 109 13.57 -8.67 2.36
C VAL A 109 14.57 -7.95 3.27
N THR A 110 15.77 -8.50 3.47
CA THR A 110 16.79 -7.87 4.32
C THR A 110 17.45 -6.66 3.65
N ASP A 111 17.29 -6.53 2.33
CA ASP A 111 17.79 -5.40 1.55
C ASP A 111 16.76 -4.27 1.43
N ILE A 112 15.50 -4.50 1.84
CA ILE A 112 14.45 -3.48 1.76
C ILE A 112 14.63 -2.46 2.89
N VAL A 113 14.90 -1.21 2.54
CA VAL A 113 15.14 -0.12 3.50
C VAL A 113 13.95 0.83 3.63
N ALA A 114 13.08 0.89 2.63
CA ALA A 114 11.87 1.69 2.66
C ALA A 114 10.77 1.13 1.75
N ILE A 115 9.53 1.49 2.02
CA ILE A 115 8.40 1.31 1.11
C ILE A 115 7.71 2.65 0.89
N ARG A 116 7.36 2.94 -0.36
CA ARG A 116 6.70 4.16 -0.77
C ARG A 116 5.33 3.85 -1.35
N PHE A 117 4.34 4.63 -0.92
CA PHE A 117 2.98 4.64 -1.43
C PHE A 117 2.70 6.02 -2.04
N GLY A 118 2.75 6.11 -3.36
CA GLY A 118 2.65 7.41 -4.05
C GLY A 118 3.82 8.33 -3.67
N ASP A 119 3.51 9.44 -2.99
CA ASP A 119 4.49 10.42 -2.51
C ASP A 119 4.98 10.12 -1.07
N ALA A 120 4.31 9.22 -0.35
CA ALA A 120 4.63 8.92 1.04
C ALA A 120 5.65 7.77 1.13
N GLU A 121 6.87 8.10 1.52
CA GLU A 121 7.93 7.12 1.81
C GLU A 121 7.94 6.76 3.30
N ILE A 122 8.04 5.47 3.58
CA ILE A 122 8.04 4.90 4.93
C ILE A 122 9.36 4.12 5.11
N PRO A 123 10.29 4.59 5.95
CA PRO A 123 11.52 3.86 6.26
C PRO A 123 11.22 2.60 7.09
N LEU A 124 11.93 1.51 6.83
CA LEU A 124 11.72 0.17 7.42
C LEU A 124 12.84 -0.27 8.40
N ASN A 125 13.61 0.71 8.88
CA ASN A 125 14.83 0.52 9.69
C ASN A 125 14.56 -0.09 11.08
#